data_AF-A0AAW0BKK5-F1
#
_entry.id   AF-A0AAW0BKK5-F1
#
_cell.length_a   1.000
_cell.length_b   1.000
_cell.length_c   1.000
_cell.angle_alpha   90.00
_cell.angle_beta   90.00
_cell.angle_gamma   90.00
#
_symmetry.space_group_name_H-M   'P 1'
#
loop_
_entity.id
_entity.type
_entity.pdbx_description
1 polymer ?
#
loop_
_entity_poly.entity_id
_entity_poly.type
_entity_poly.pdbx_seq_one_letter_code
_entity_poly.pdbx_strand_id
1 'polypeptide(L)'
;MPSTTHSVLSRNAEPHSHREKTGARSKEYETESAMFFCVVGDCNNHKNLKTCKRCRSVHYCSKECQKHDWKNHKAACNHNFEVQNGSETVFQQNLRHWLARLHATLLMACIRALQLRHGWDHIDEGAIVIFLEPRPHINKGARWRIRFASLFSCEEIYPVLEKLGALEGYRDKMIPSHNEARQRLRKSGCGESDYAAVIAITSNSGPDALEGDHPSVSRFESIQVYTVGRKKQDQPHSQL
;
A
#
# COMPACT_ATOMS: atom_id res chain seq x y z
N MET A 1 -48.23 10.76 19.17
CA MET A 1 -49.27 9.81 18.67
C MET A 1 -50.22 10.65 17.83
N PRO A 2 -50.27 10.44 16.51
CA PRO A 2 -50.73 9.18 15.93
C PRO A 2 -49.73 8.52 14.97
N SER A 3 -49.87 7.21 14.89
CA SER A 3 -49.20 6.30 13.96
C SER A 3 -49.87 6.37 12.59
N THR A 4 -49.06 6.41 11.54
CA THR A 4 -49.53 6.18 10.16
C THR A 4 -48.66 5.10 9.55
N THR A 5 -49.23 3.91 9.47
CA THR A 5 -48.73 2.76 8.73
C THR A 5 -48.95 2.97 7.24
N HIS A 6 -47.91 2.77 6.42
CA HIS A 6 -48.09 2.48 5.00
C HIS A 6 -47.31 1.23 4.63
N SER A 7 -48.09 0.19 4.34
CA SER A 7 -47.73 -1.08 3.72
C SER A 7 -47.26 -0.84 2.29
N VAL A 8 -46.12 -1.43 1.90
CA VAL A 8 -45.78 -1.65 0.49
C VAL A 8 -45.42 -3.12 0.28
N LEU A 9 -46.44 -3.79 -0.24
CA LEU A 9 -46.53 -5.10 -0.88
C LEU A 9 -45.25 -5.67 -1.50
N SER A 10 -44.92 -6.88 -1.04
CA SER A 10 -44.16 -7.90 -1.75
C SER A 10 -44.77 -8.21 -3.13
N ARG A 11 -43.93 -8.36 -4.14
CA ARG A 11 -44.28 -9.12 -5.36
C ARG A 11 -43.20 -10.15 -5.62
N ASN A 12 -43.55 -11.40 -5.34
CA ASN A 12 -42.93 -12.58 -5.91
C ASN A 12 -43.30 -12.68 -7.39
N ALA A 13 -42.35 -13.03 -8.24
CA ALA A 13 -42.60 -13.55 -9.58
C ALA A 13 -41.57 -14.66 -9.88
N GLU A 14 -42.01 -15.91 -9.78
CA GLU A 14 -41.40 -17.08 -10.42
C GLU A 14 -42.08 -17.34 -11.79
N PRO A 15 -41.76 -18.40 -12.55
CA PRO A 15 -40.57 -18.54 -13.38
C PRO A 15 -40.96 -18.76 -14.86
N HIS A 16 -40.23 -18.16 -15.81
CA HIS A 16 -40.40 -18.51 -17.23
C HIS A 16 -39.17 -19.24 -17.78
N SER A 17 -39.39 -20.52 -18.05
CA SER A 17 -38.51 -21.46 -18.74
C SER A 17 -38.14 -20.97 -20.14
N HIS A 18 -36.85 -20.94 -20.48
CA HIS A 18 -36.38 -21.19 -21.84
C HIS A 18 -34.91 -21.68 -21.85
N ARG A 19 -34.81 -23.02 -21.96
CA ARG A 19 -33.86 -23.82 -22.76
C ARG A 19 -32.50 -23.20 -23.11
N GLU A 20 -31.46 -23.86 -22.61
CA GLU A 20 -30.04 -23.66 -22.96
C GLU A 20 -29.80 -23.64 -24.47
N LYS A 21 -28.97 -22.69 -24.90
CA LYS A 21 -28.05 -22.88 -26.03
C LYS A 21 -26.67 -22.38 -25.64
N THR A 22 -25.76 -23.33 -25.63
CA THR A 22 -24.31 -23.18 -25.60
C THR A 22 -23.83 -22.22 -26.69
N GLY A 23 -22.99 -21.28 -26.30
CA GLY A 23 -22.41 -20.30 -27.21
C GLY A 23 -21.32 -19.53 -26.50
N ALA A 24 -20.11 -20.07 -26.55
CA ALA A 24 -18.90 -19.43 -26.09
C ALA A 24 -18.79 -18.02 -26.71
N ARG A 25 -18.90 -16.99 -25.87
CA ARG A 25 -18.48 -15.64 -26.20
C ARG A 25 -17.61 -15.16 -25.05
N SER A 26 -16.36 -15.64 -25.05
CA SER A 26 -15.27 -15.02 -24.32
C SER A 26 -15.15 -13.58 -24.82
N LYS A 27 -15.73 -12.63 -24.08
CA LYS A 27 -15.24 -11.27 -24.14
C LYS A 27 -13.86 -11.31 -23.52
N GLU A 28 -12.84 -11.33 -24.37
CA GLU A 28 -11.48 -10.93 -24.02
C GLU A 28 -11.59 -9.60 -23.29
N TYR A 29 -11.49 -9.64 -21.96
CA TYR A 29 -11.14 -8.47 -21.19
C TYR A 29 -9.66 -8.25 -21.48
N GLU A 30 -9.36 -7.26 -22.31
CA GLU A 30 -8.01 -6.73 -22.47
C GLU A 30 -7.43 -6.55 -21.07
N THR A 31 -6.32 -7.22 -20.82
CA THR A 31 -5.62 -7.18 -19.54
C THR A 31 -5.34 -5.72 -19.19
N GLU A 32 -6.00 -5.17 -18.16
CA GLU A 32 -5.59 -3.91 -17.56
C GLU A 32 -4.14 -4.08 -17.08
N SER A 33 -3.24 -3.61 -17.92
CA SER A 33 -1.80 -3.72 -17.77
C SER A 33 -1.41 -2.95 -16.51
N ALA A 34 -0.74 -3.62 -15.57
CA ALA A 34 -0.24 -2.96 -14.37
C ALA A 34 0.63 -1.76 -14.79
N MET A 35 0.21 -0.55 -14.42
CA MET A 35 0.91 0.67 -14.78
C MET A 35 2.17 0.80 -13.93
N PHE A 36 3.32 0.63 -14.56
CA PHE A 36 4.63 0.69 -13.92
C PHE A 36 5.31 2.03 -14.24
N PHE A 37 6.13 2.51 -13.32
CA PHE A 37 6.88 3.77 -13.46
C PHE A 37 8.34 3.59 -13.04
N CYS A 38 9.22 4.43 -13.59
CA CYS A 38 10.56 4.61 -13.03
C CYS A 38 10.45 5.11 -11.58
N VAL A 39 11.15 4.46 -10.65
CA VAL A 39 11.08 4.78 -9.21
C VAL A 39 11.81 6.09 -8.85
N VAL A 40 12.67 6.61 -9.73
CA VAL A 40 13.34 7.90 -9.52
C VAL A 40 12.34 9.03 -9.73
N GLY A 41 12.05 9.79 -8.68
CA GLY A 41 11.00 10.82 -8.67
C GLY A 41 11.14 11.88 -9.77
N ASP A 42 12.36 12.31 -10.07
CA ASP A 42 12.62 13.34 -11.09
C ASP A 42 12.80 12.77 -12.51
N CYS A 43 12.46 11.49 -12.72
CA CYS A 43 12.60 10.83 -14.02
C CYS A 43 11.30 10.84 -14.82
N ASN A 44 11.28 11.57 -15.94
CA ASN A 44 10.12 11.62 -16.84
C ASN A 44 10.03 10.44 -17.84
N ASN A 45 10.87 9.42 -17.72
CA ASN A 45 10.85 8.27 -18.63
C ASN A 45 10.09 7.06 -18.03
N HIS A 46 8.81 7.01 -18.38
CA HIS A 46 7.84 5.92 -18.14
C HIS A 46 8.02 4.60 -18.90
N LYS A 47 8.89 4.57 -19.93
CA LYS A 47 8.87 3.53 -20.96
C LYS A 47 10.04 2.56 -20.82
N ASN A 48 9.88 1.36 -21.39
CA ASN A 48 10.94 0.32 -21.46
C ASN A 48 11.59 0.01 -20.11
N LEU A 49 10.75 -0.06 -19.08
CA LEU A 49 11.18 -0.21 -17.71
C LEU A 49 11.88 -1.56 -17.48
N LYS A 50 12.98 -1.50 -16.75
CA LYS A 50 13.79 -2.65 -16.35
C LYS A 50 13.58 -2.87 -14.87
N THR A 51 13.26 -4.10 -14.50
CA THR A 51 13.21 -4.52 -13.10
C THR A 51 14.61 -4.54 -12.50
N CYS A 52 14.72 -4.19 -11.22
CA CYS A 52 15.94 -4.48 -10.47
C CYS A 52 16.24 -5.98 -10.55
N LYS A 53 17.39 -6.35 -11.12
CA LYS A 53 17.74 -7.76 -11.36
C LYS A 53 17.85 -8.59 -10.08
N ARG A 54 18.15 -7.94 -8.95
CA ARG A 54 18.33 -8.60 -7.67
C ARG A 54 16.99 -8.83 -6.98
N CYS A 55 16.30 -7.75 -6.60
CA CYS A 55 15.09 -7.83 -5.77
C CYS A 55 13.77 -7.73 -6.53
N ARG A 56 13.79 -7.50 -7.87
CA ARG A 56 12.62 -7.46 -8.77
C ARG A 56 11.44 -6.57 -8.34
N SER A 57 11.63 -5.69 -7.35
CA SER A 57 10.55 -4.98 -6.64
C SER A 57 10.29 -3.57 -7.15
N VAL A 58 11.26 -2.99 -7.86
CA VAL A 58 11.20 -1.63 -8.42
C VAL A 58 11.61 -1.65 -9.89
N HIS A 59 11.25 -0.58 -10.59
CA HIS A 59 11.47 -0.42 -12.02
C HIS A 59 12.29 0.83 -12.31
N TYR A 60 13.19 0.72 -13.28
CA TYR A 60 14.05 1.80 -13.74
C TYR A 60 14.01 1.88 -15.25
N CYS A 61 13.92 3.08 -15.82
CA CYS A 61 14.04 3.22 -17.28
C CYS A 61 15.47 2.92 -17.79
N SER A 62 16.47 3.03 -16.92
CA SER A 62 17.88 2.89 -17.30
C SER A 62 18.78 2.44 -16.15
N LYS A 63 20.03 2.06 -16.48
CA LYS A 63 21.04 1.69 -15.47
C LYS A 63 21.47 2.91 -14.63
N GLU A 64 21.40 4.09 -15.22
CA GLU A 64 21.74 5.36 -14.60
C GLU A 64 20.73 5.68 -13.50
N CYS A 65 19.42 5.51 -13.76
CA CYS A 65 18.38 5.64 -12.73
C CYS A 65 18.56 4.63 -11.60
N GLN A 66 18.91 3.38 -11.93
CA GLN A 66 19.22 2.37 -10.91
C GLN A 66 20.43 2.75 -10.04
N LYS A 67 21.51 3.25 -10.65
CA LYS A 67 22.71 3.70 -9.92
C LYS A 67 22.44 4.91 -9.05
N HIS A 68 21.67 5.87 -9.57
CA HIS A 68 21.26 7.07 -8.85
C HIS A 68 20.46 6.71 -7.59
N ASP A 69 19.47 5.85 -7.73
CA ASP A 69 18.62 5.40 -6.63
C ASP A 69 19.34 4.41 -5.68
N TRP A 70 20.49 3.85 -6.07
CA TRP A 70 21.11 2.75 -5.33
C TRP A 70 21.36 3.05 -3.84
N LYS A 71 21.76 4.28 -3.50
CA LYS A 71 21.97 4.66 -2.09
C LYS A 71 20.69 4.51 -1.26
N ASN A 72 19.53 4.84 -1.84
CA ASN A 72 18.22 4.75 -1.19
C ASN A 72 17.66 3.32 -1.29
N HIS A 73 17.83 2.68 -2.45
CA HIS A 73 17.30 1.35 -2.73
C HIS A 73 18.06 0.22 -2.03
N LYS A 74 19.37 0.34 -1.77
CA LYS A 74 20.22 -0.78 -1.32
C LYS A 74 19.67 -1.55 -0.13
N ALA A 75 19.19 -0.84 0.91
CA ALA A 75 18.62 -1.46 2.10
C ALA A 75 17.33 -2.24 1.76
N ALA A 76 16.40 -1.59 1.05
CA ALA A 76 15.16 -2.22 0.59
C ALA A 76 15.43 -3.38 -0.40
N CYS A 77 16.47 -3.27 -1.22
CA CYS A 77 16.90 -4.29 -2.17
C CYS A 77 17.40 -5.54 -1.46
N ASN A 78 18.23 -5.39 -0.43
CA ASN A 78 18.70 -6.50 0.38
C ASN A 78 17.54 -7.18 1.10
N HIS A 79 16.68 -6.41 1.76
CA HIS A 79 15.50 -6.94 2.42
C HIS A 79 14.58 -7.70 1.44
N ASN A 80 14.24 -7.08 0.31
CA ASN A 80 13.39 -7.70 -0.70
C ASN A 80 14.05 -8.93 -1.35
N PHE A 81 15.38 -8.95 -1.46
CA PHE A 81 16.13 -10.11 -1.95
C PHE A 81 16.18 -11.24 -0.92
N GLU A 82 16.36 -10.93 0.35
CA GLU A 82 16.31 -11.90 1.45
C GLU A 82 14.90 -12.49 1.59
N VAL A 83 13.87 -11.66 1.47
CA VAL A 83 12.46 -12.12 1.42
C VAL A 83 12.23 -13.01 0.20
N GLN A 84 12.80 -12.69 -0.97
CA GLN A 84 12.66 -13.49 -2.20
C GLN A 84 13.49 -14.77 -2.24
N ASN A 85 14.62 -14.80 -1.54
CA ASN A 85 15.51 -15.98 -1.44
C ASN A 85 15.19 -16.85 -0.23
N GLY A 86 14.51 -16.31 0.78
CA GLY A 86 13.66 -17.12 1.63
C GLY A 86 12.54 -17.72 0.77
N SER A 87 11.99 -18.84 1.22
CA SER A 87 10.76 -19.40 0.66
C SER A 87 9.60 -18.42 0.95
N GLU A 88 9.49 -17.32 0.19
CA GLU A 88 8.36 -16.39 0.26
C GLU A 88 7.09 -17.20 -0.02
N THR A 89 6.17 -17.20 0.93
CA THR A 89 4.93 -17.96 0.75
C THR A 89 4.05 -17.34 -0.33
N VAL A 90 3.13 -18.14 -0.89
CA VAL A 90 2.14 -17.63 -1.85
C VAL A 90 1.37 -16.47 -1.21
N PHE A 91 0.98 -16.61 0.06
CA PHE A 91 0.41 -15.53 0.87
C PHE A 91 1.24 -14.23 0.78
N GLN A 92 2.53 -14.28 1.15
CA GLN A 92 3.38 -13.11 1.29
C GLN A 92 3.57 -12.41 -0.07
N GLN A 93 3.80 -13.20 -1.11
CA GLN A 93 3.93 -12.71 -2.47
C GLN A 93 2.66 -11.97 -2.94
N ASN A 94 1.47 -12.57 -2.75
CA ASN A 94 0.21 -11.96 -3.21
C ASN A 94 -0.09 -10.67 -2.43
N LEU A 95 0.17 -10.64 -1.12
CA LEU A 95 -0.03 -9.45 -0.30
C LEU A 95 0.91 -8.31 -0.69
N ARG A 96 2.19 -8.61 -0.93
CA ARG A 96 3.16 -7.63 -1.45
C ARG A 96 2.72 -7.03 -2.79
N HIS A 97 2.23 -7.85 -3.71
CA HIS A 97 1.69 -7.39 -4.99
C HIS A 97 0.44 -6.52 -4.83
N TRP A 98 -0.45 -6.87 -3.91
CA TRP A 98 -1.65 -6.09 -3.63
C TRP A 98 -1.30 -4.70 -3.09
N LEU A 99 -0.39 -4.65 -2.11
CA LEU A 99 0.09 -3.40 -1.54
C LEU A 99 0.77 -2.52 -2.60
N ALA A 100 1.60 -3.12 -3.47
CA ALA A 100 2.27 -2.38 -4.54
C ALA A 100 1.28 -1.78 -5.54
N ARG A 101 0.22 -2.52 -5.87
CA ARG A 101 -0.84 -2.05 -6.78
C ARG A 101 -1.63 -0.88 -6.20
N LEU A 102 -1.82 -0.83 -4.89
CA LEU A 102 -2.60 0.23 -4.22
C LEU A 102 -1.76 1.38 -3.67
N HIS A 103 -0.44 1.34 -3.86
CA HIS A 103 0.50 2.33 -3.32
C HIS A 103 0.02 3.79 -3.44
N ALA A 104 -0.34 4.24 -4.64
CA ALA A 104 -0.80 5.63 -4.85
C ALA A 104 -2.11 5.95 -4.09
N THR A 105 -3.02 4.98 -3.97
CA THR A 105 -4.26 5.14 -3.22
C THR A 105 -3.99 5.20 -1.72
N LEU A 106 -3.11 4.34 -1.22
CA LEU A 106 -2.70 4.31 0.19
C LEU A 106 -2.02 5.61 0.59
N LEU A 107 -1.12 6.12 -0.26
CA LEU A 107 -0.48 7.42 -0.06
C LEU A 107 -1.50 8.55 0.06
N MET A 108 -2.47 8.61 -0.87
CA MET A 108 -3.52 9.64 -0.83
C MET A 108 -4.41 9.52 0.42
N ALA A 109 -4.71 8.29 0.84
CA ALA A 109 -5.45 8.03 2.06
C ALA A 109 -4.67 8.55 3.29
N CYS A 110 -3.36 8.27 3.39
CA CYS A 110 -2.52 8.76 4.48
C CYS A 110 -2.47 10.28 4.54
N ILE A 111 -2.24 10.95 3.40
CA ILE A 111 -2.19 12.42 3.34
C ILE A 111 -3.47 13.05 3.86
N ARG A 112 -4.63 12.43 3.57
CA ARG A 112 -5.93 12.94 4.02
C ARG A 112 -6.23 12.59 5.47
N ALA A 113 -6.06 11.32 5.86
CA ALA A 113 -6.40 10.83 7.19
C ALA A 113 -5.53 11.49 8.27
N LEU A 114 -4.24 11.66 8.01
CA LEU A 114 -3.27 12.27 8.93
C LEU A 114 -3.11 13.79 8.69
N GLN A 115 -3.95 14.40 7.86
CA GLN A 115 -3.96 15.86 7.59
C GLN A 115 -2.61 16.45 7.12
N LEU A 116 -1.80 15.65 6.41
CA LEU A 116 -0.41 15.96 6.09
C LEU A 116 -0.21 17.06 5.03
N ARG A 117 -1.29 17.65 4.53
CA ARG A 117 -1.26 18.71 3.51
C ARG A 117 -0.67 20.02 4.04
N HIS A 118 -0.79 20.28 5.34
CA HIS A 118 -0.48 21.57 5.95
C HIS A 118 0.67 21.52 6.96
N GLY A 119 1.21 20.33 7.25
CA GLY A 119 2.25 20.07 8.24
C GLY A 119 2.33 18.57 8.51
N TRP A 120 3.37 18.11 9.23
CA TRP A 120 3.57 16.68 9.53
C TRP A 120 3.49 16.37 11.02
N ASP A 121 3.00 17.31 11.82
CA ASP A 121 2.88 17.15 13.28
C ASP A 121 2.08 15.89 13.63
N HIS A 122 1.14 15.51 12.76
CA HIS A 122 0.25 14.38 12.96
C HIS A 122 0.73 13.08 12.30
N ILE A 123 1.93 13.04 11.69
CA ILE A 123 2.42 11.84 11.01
C ILE A 123 2.62 10.65 11.97
N ASP A 124 2.79 10.96 13.26
CA ASP A 124 3.02 10.01 14.35
C ASP A 124 1.77 9.75 15.22
N GLU A 125 0.65 10.40 14.92
CA GLU A 125 -0.57 10.27 15.73
C GLU A 125 -1.31 8.96 15.48
N GLY A 126 -1.07 8.30 14.35
CA GLY A 126 -1.74 7.06 14.02
C GLY A 126 -1.29 6.40 12.73
N ALA A 127 -2.02 5.35 12.36
CA ALA A 127 -1.81 4.60 11.13
C ALA A 127 -3.14 4.26 10.46
N ILE A 128 -3.13 4.15 9.13
CA ILE A 128 -4.25 3.54 8.43
C ILE A 128 -4.13 2.02 8.61
N VAL A 129 -5.13 1.42 9.25
CA VAL A 129 -5.24 -0.02 9.41
C VAL A 129 -6.26 -0.55 8.43
N ILE A 130 -5.85 -1.52 7.62
CA ILE A 130 -6.65 -2.13 6.56
C ILE A 130 -6.81 -3.60 6.86
N PHE A 131 -8.06 -4.04 6.94
CA PHE A 131 -8.40 -5.44 7.13
C PHE A 131 -8.70 -6.09 5.78
N LEU A 132 -7.99 -7.17 5.50
CA LEU A 132 -8.04 -7.89 4.25
C LEU A 132 -8.51 -9.32 4.45
N GLU A 133 -9.28 -9.81 3.49
CA GLU A 133 -9.67 -11.21 3.40
C GLU A 133 -9.38 -11.73 1.99
N PRO A 134 -9.14 -13.04 1.83
CA PRO A 134 -8.88 -13.62 0.53
C PRO A 134 -10.12 -13.54 -0.37
N ARG A 135 -9.90 -13.47 -1.68
CA ARG A 135 -10.95 -13.55 -2.71
C ARG A 135 -10.42 -14.26 -3.97
N PRO A 136 -11.29 -14.86 -4.79
CA PRO A 136 -10.87 -15.46 -6.05
C PRO A 136 -10.56 -14.35 -7.05
N HIS A 137 -9.38 -14.44 -7.68
CA HIS A 137 -8.97 -13.56 -8.76
C HIS A 137 -7.79 -14.13 -9.56
N ILE A 138 -7.76 -13.90 -10.88
CA ILE A 138 -6.69 -14.38 -11.77
C ILE A 138 -5.36 -13.65 -11.52
N ASN A 139 -5.41 -12.35 -11.28
CA ASN A 139 -4.25 -11.55 -10.89
C ASN A 139 -3.95 -11.75 -9.40
N LYS A 140 -2.72 -12.20 -9.09
CA LYS A 140 -2.18 -12.40 -7.74
C LYS A 140 -2.38 -11.19 -6.83
N GLY A 141 -2.08 -9.98 -7.31
CA GLY A 141 -2.21 -8.74 -6.54
C GLY A 141 -3.65 -8.27 -6.31
N ALA A 142 -4.66 -9.02 -6.75
CA ALA A 142 -6.08 -8.72 -6.58
C ALA A 142 -6.84 -9.85 -5.85
N ARG A 143 -6.12 -10.83 -5.28
CA ARG A 143 -6.67 -11.91 -4.44
C ARG A 143 -6.98 -11.49 -2.99
N TRP A 144 -6.90 -10.19 -2.69
CA TRP A 144 -7.28 -9.62 -1.40
C TRP A 144 -8.42 -8.62 -1.58
N ARG A 145 -9.46 -8.76 -0.77
CA ARG A 145 -10.57 -7.81 -0.64
C ARG A 145 -10.37 -6.97 0.61
N ILE A 146 -10.61 -5.66 0.52
CA ILE A 146 -10.72 -4.80 1.70
C ILE A 146 -12.05 -5.11 2.39
N ARG A 147 -11.99 -5.61 3.62
CA ARG A 147 -13.16 -5.71 4.50
C ARG A 147 -13.53 -4.35 5.06
N PHE A 148 -12.53 -3.65 5.61
CA PHE A 148 -12.64 -2.25 6.01
C PHE A 148 -11.25 -1.62 6.12
N ALA A 149 -11.22 -0.29 6.15
CA ALA A 149 -10.04 0.50 6.43
C ALA A 149 -10.44 1.67 7.33
N SER A 150 -9.64 1.96 8.34
CA SER A 150 -9.84 3.14 9.21
C SER A 150 -8.51 3.70 9.67
N LEU A 151 -8.51 4.96 10.05
CA LEU A 151 -7.45 5.55 10.86
C LEU A 151 -7.59 5.01 12.29
N PHE A 152 -6.48 4.58 12.87
CA PHE A 152 -6.36 4.23 14.29
C PHE A 152 -5.25 5.07 14.89
N SER A 153 -5.45 5.57 16.10
CA SER A 153 -4.37 6.15 16.88
C SER A 153 -3.35 5.08 17.28
N CYS A 154 -2.14 5.50 17.65
CA CYS A 154 -1.13 4.58 18.18
C CYS A 154 -1.64 3.77 19.39
N GLU A 155 -2.49 4.35 20.23
CA GLU A 155 -3.08 3.68 21.40
C GLU A 155 -4.15 2.64 21.02
N GLU A 156 -4.92 2.91 19.97
CA GLU A 156 -5.97 2.01 19.49
C GLU A 156 -5.41 0.79 18.73
N ILE A 157 -4.21 0.91 18.16
CA ILE A 157 -3.56 -0.16 17.39
C ILE A 157 -3.15 -1.33 18.29
N TYR A 158 -2.63 -1.07 19.49
CA TYR A 158 -2.10 -2.13 20.35
C TYR A 158 -3.15 -3.17 20.76
N PRO A 159 -4.34 -2.80 21.27
CA PRO A 159 -5.38 -3.78 21.63
C PRO A 159 -5.89 -4.58 20.44
N VAL A 160 -5.93 -3.97 19.24
CA VAL A 160 -6.33 -4.66 18.00
C VAL A 160 -5.32 -5.74 17.66
N LEU A 161 -4.03 -5.40 17.68
CA LEU A 161 -2.97 -6.36 17.37
C LEU A 161 -2.83 -7.46 18.42
N GLU A 162 -3.10 -7.15 19.69
CA GLU A 162 -3.12 -8.13 20.77
C GLU A 162 -4.20 -9.20 20.53
N LYS A 163 -5.43 -8.77 20.26
CA LYS A 163 -6.55 -9.69 19.94
C LYS A 163 -6.29 -10.58 18.73
N LEU A 164 -5.41 -10.15 17.83
CA LEU A 164 -5.04 -10.86 16.61
C LEU A 164 -3.76 -11.70 16.77
N GLY A 165 -3.12 -11.70 17.94
CA GLY A 165 -1.84 -12.39 18.16
C GLY A 165 -0.67 -11.80 17.37
N ALA A 166 -0.79 -10.55 16.91
CA ALA A 166 0.18 -9.85 16.07
C ALA A 166 1.06 -8.84 16.84
N LEU A 167 0.76 -8.62 18.12
CA LEU A 167 1.37 -7.56 18.92
C LEU A 167 2.89 -7.69 19.08
N GLU A 168 3.40 -8.89 19.34
CA GLU A 168 4.84 -9.12 19.59
C GLU A 168 5.68 -8.79 18.34
N GLY A 169 5.28 -9.30 17.18
CA GLY A 169 5.93 -8.96 15.91
C GLY A 169 5.84 -7.47 15.57
N TYR A 170 4.73 -6.82 15.93
CA TYR A 170 4.56 -5.38 15.76
C TYR A 170 5.50 -4.56 16.65
N ARG A 171 5.52 -4.85 17.95
CA ARG A 171 6.29 -4.12 18.95
C ARG A 171 7.80 -4.31 18.75
N ASP A 172 8.24 -5.55 18.57
CA ASP A 172 9.67 -5.89 18.67
C ASP A 172 10.40 -5.78 17.34
N LYS A 173 9.67 -5.89 16.21
CA LYS A 173 10.27 -5.88 14.87
C LYS A 173 9.76 -4.70 14.04
N MET A 174 8.45 -4.48 14.00
CA MET A 174 7.87 -3.50 13.07
C MET A 174 8.14 -2.04 13.47
N ILE A 175 7.82 -1.63 14.71
CA ILE A 175 8.05 -0.25 15.17
C ILE A 175 9.54 0.14 15.08
N PRO A 176 10.49 -0.67 15.56
CA PRO A 176 11.91 -0.33 15.44
C PRO A 176 12.35 -0.17 13.99
N SER A 177 11.95 -1.11 13.11
CA SER A 177 12.27 -1.05 11.68
C SER A 177 11.69 0.20 11.00
N HIS A 178 10.44 0.57 11.35
CA HIS A 178 9.80 1.79 10.88
C HIS A 178 10.59 3.04 11.26
N ASN A 179 10.91 3.17 12.54
CA ASN A 179 11.61 4.32 13.09
C ASN A 179 13.00 4.46 12.48
N GLU A 180 13.73 3.35 12.29
CA GLU A 180 15.01 3.37 11.58
C GLU A 180 14.86 3.82 10.13
N ALA A 181 13.87 3.30 9.40
CA ALA A 181 13.63 3.68 8.01
C ALA A 181 13.32 5.18 7.87
N ARG A 182 12.52 5.72 8.79
CA ARG A 182 12.22 7.16 8.86
C ARG A 182 13.43 8.01 9.16
N GLN A 183 14.25 7.62 10.15
CA GLN A 183 15.49 8.33 10.46
C GLN A 183 16.43 8.37 9.24
N ARG A 184 16.53 7.27 8.48
CA ARG A 184 17.35 7.22 7.26
C ARG A 184 16.78 8.16 6.19
N LEU A 185 15.47 8.12 5.94
CA LEU A 185 14.81 8.95 4.92
C LEU A 185 14.90 10.45 5.25
N ARG A 186 14.63 10.83 6.50
CA ARG A 186 14.76 12.23 6.96
C ARG A 186 16.18 12.74 6.76
N LYS A 187 17.20 11.92 7.06
CA LYS A 187 18.61 12.26 6.82
C LYS A 187 18.94 12.43 5.33
N SER A 188 18.46 11.54 4.47
CA SER A 188 18.74 11.59 3.03
C SER A 188 17.96 12.68 2.29
N GLY A 189 16.76 13.02 2.78
CA GLY A 189 15.86 14.00 2.16
C GLY A 189 16.00 15.41 2.72
N CYS A 190 17.07 15.73 3.47
CA CYS A 190 17.23 17.03 4.15
C CYS A 190 16.02 17.42 5.03
N GLY A 191 15.31 16.43 5.55
CA GLY A 191 14.07 16.64 6.30
C GLY A 191 12.83 16.88 5.45
N GLU A 192 12.84 16.78 4.12
CA GLU A 192 11.68 16.98 3.22
C GLU A 192 10.93 15.69 2.85
N SER A 193 11.22 14.58 3.53
CA SER A 193 10.57 13.29 3.26
C SER A 193 10.49 12.46 4.53
N ASP A 194 9.37 11.76 4.67
CA ASP A 194 9.11 10.87 5.80
C ASP A 194 8.25 9.67 5.39
N TYR A 195 8.08 8.69 6.26
CA TYR A 195 7.17 7.56 6.06
C TYR A 195 5.93 7.69 6.95
N ALA A 196 4.75 7.55 6.36
CA ALA A 196 3.52 7.27 7.13
C ALA A 196 3.31 5.76 7.28
N ALA A 197 2.67 5.36 8.37
CA ALA A 197 2.37 3.97 8.66
C ALA A 197 1.05 3.51 8.02
N VAL A 198 1.10 2.42 7.26
CA VAL A 198 -0.06 1.65 6.81
C VAL A 198 0.08 0.21 7.28
N ILE A 199 -0.92 -0.30 7.98
CA ILE A 199 -0.90 -1.66 8.55
C ILE A 199 -1.94 -2.49 7.82
N ALA A 200 -1.52 -3.52 7.10
CA ALA A 200 -2.43 -4.50 6.50
C ALA A 200 -2.55 -5.73 7.39
N ILE A 201 -3.75 -5.93 7.93
CA ILE A 201 -4.11 -7.09 8.75
C ILE A 201 -4.90 -8.04 7.87
N THR A 202 -4.58 -9.33 7.90
CA THR A 202 -5.28 -10.32 7.08
C THR A 202 -6.03 -11.34 7.93
N SER A 203 -7.21 -11.74 7.48
CA SER A 203 -7.92 -12.93 7.92
C SER A 203 -7.90 -13.96 6.79
N ASN A 204 -6.77 -14.65 6.61
CA ASN A 204 -6.56 -15.64 5.54
C ASN A 204 -7.25 -16.99 5.82
N SER A 205 -8.57 -16.98 5.88
CA SER A 205 -9.40 -18.15 6.13
C SER A 205 -10.45 -18.35 5.04
N GLY A 206 -11.08 -19.53 5.01
CA GLY A 206 -12.12 -19.88 4.05
C GLY A 206 -11.61 -20.49 2.74
N PRO A 207 -12.50 -20.71 1.76
CA PRO A 207 -12.20 -21.49 0.55
C PRO A 207 -11.17 -20.84 -0.37
N ASP A 208 -11.01 -19.52 -0.29
CA ASP A 208 -10.07 -18.75 -1.12
C ASP A 208 -8.72 -18.48 -0.43
N ALA A 209 -8.51 -19.04 0.78
CA ALA A 209 -7.29 -18.84 1.54
C ALA A 209 -6.04 -19.17 0.73
N LEU A 210 -5.02 -18.33 0.89
CA LEU A 210 -3.73 -18.48 0.25
C LEU A 210 -2.84 -19.43 1.07
N GLU A 211 -2.10 -20.27 0.36
CA GLU A 211 -1.09 -21.15 0.96
C GLU A 211 0.05 -20.35 1.62
N GLY A 212 0.50 -20.83 2.79
CA GLY A 212 1.56 -20.23 3.59
C GLY A 212 1.10 -19.81 4.99
N ASP A 213 2.05 -19.34 5.80
CA ASP A 213 1.77 -18.81 7.13
C ASP A 213 0.83 -17.60 7.11
N HIS A 214 0.21 -17.32 8.26
CA HIS A 214 -0.54 -16.11 8.56
C HIS A 214 0.35 -15.02 9.21
N PRO A 215 0.89 -14.07 8.44
CA PRO A 215 1.41 -12.83 9.03
C PRO A 215 0.49 -11.64 8.76
N SER A 216 0.29 -10.81 9.78
CA SER A 216 0.01 -9.39 9.59
C SER A 216 1.21 -8.74 8.89
N VAL A 217 1.00 -7.99 7.82
CA VAL A 217 2.07 -7.31 7.09
C VAL A 217 1.84 -5.80 7.11
N SER A 218 2.82 -5.06 7.62
CA SER A 218 2.82 -3.60 7.45
C SER A 218 3.49 -3.18 6.19
N ARG A 219 3.07 -2.02 5.69
CA ARG A 219 3.79 -1.28 4.69
C ARG A 219 4.01 0.16 5.14
N PHE A 220 5.23 0.62 4.96
CA PHE A 220 5.58 2.00 5.18
C PHE A 220 5.55 2.70 3.84
N GLU A 221 4.76 3.76 3.75
CA GLU A 221 4.64 4.52 2.50
C GLU A 221 5.40 5.83 2.63
N SER A 222 6.30 6.07 1.67
CA SER A 222 7.08 7.29 1.62
C SER A 222 6.16 8.43 1.20
N ILE A 223 6.10 9.47 2.01
CA ILE A 223 5.44 10.72 1.67
C ILE A 223 6.55 11.73 1.43
N GLN A 224 6.73 12.09 0.16
CA GLN A 224 7.57 13.22 -0.20
C GLN A 224 6.75 14.50 0.02
N VAL A 225 7.30 15.43 0.80
CA VAL A 225 6.60 16.67 1.10
C VAL A 225 7.52 17.85 0.85
N TYR A 226 7.04 18.78 0.05
CA TYR A 226 7.71 20.05 -0.17
C TYR A 226 7.11 21.06 0.79
N THR A 227 7.93 21.68 1.65
CA THR A 227 7.51 22.91 2.30
C THR A 227 7.37 23.96 1.20
N VAL A 228 6.14 24.44 0.96
CA VAL A 228 5.93 25.55 0.03
C VAL A 228 6.48 26.81 0.69
N GLY A 229 7.76 27.07 0.44
CA GLY A 229 8.50 28.32 0.64
C GLY A 229 8.16 29.17 1.86
N ARG A 230 9.03 29.13 2.89
CA ARG A 230 9.54 30.41 3.38
C ARG A 230 10.43 30.93 2.26
N LYS A 231 9.94 31.93 1.52
CA LYS A 231 10.79 32.76 0.65
C LYS A 231 12.04 33.11 1.47
N LYS A 232 13.23 32.74 0.99
CA LYS A 232 14.45 33.44 1.40
C LYS A 232 14.17 34.91 1.08
N GLN A 233 14.04 35.74 2.12
CA GLN A 233 14.10 37.18 1.94
C GLN A 233 15.38 37.47 1.17
N ASP A 234 15.23 38.25 0.10
CA ASP A 234 16.30 38.73 -0.75
C ASP A 234 17.46 39.22 0.13
N GLN A 235 18.63 38.59 -0.03
CA GLN A 235 19.86 39.20 0.44
C GLN A 235 20.06 40.48 -0.38
N PRO A 236 20.29 41.65 0.25
CA PRO A 236 20.54 42.86 -0.50
C PRO A 236 21.85 42.68 -1.27
N HIS A 237 21.79 43.02 -2.56
CA HIS A 237 22.95 43.22 -3.40
C HIS A 237 23.98 44.10 -2.67
N SER A 238 25.12 43.54 -2.30
CA SER A 238 26.32 44.32 -2.06
C SER A 238 27.09 44.41 -3.39
N GLN A 239 26.85 45.50 -4.12
CA GLN A 239 27.83 46.01 -5.06
C GLN A 239 28.98 46.62 -4.24
N LEU A 240 30.20 46.11 -4.43
CA LEU A 240 31.46 46.84 -4.41
C LEU A 240 32.43 46.10 -5.34
#